data_AF-A0A1H7Z068-F1
#
_entry.id   AF-A0A1H7Z068-F1
#
_cell.length_a   1.000
_cell.length_b   1.000
_cell.length_c   1.000
_cell.angle_alpha   90.00
_cell.angle_beta   90.00
_cell.angle_gamma   90.00
#
_symmetry.space_group_name_H-M   'P 1'
#
loop_
_entity.id
_entity.type
_entity.pdbx_description
1 polymer ?
#
loop_
_entity_poly.entity_id
_entity_poly.type
_entity_poly.pdbx_seq_one_letter_code
_entity_poly.pdbx_strand_id
1 'polypeptide(L)'
;MATLYSNELKAVVVMDNFLDNPMNVLKENCMTVQHFNYDCEHKRNEAGDIYGALNPVILEFTIRANSPRQAKAFYKELVSNEHTNFSFLFNVTYNENQRLNSYEDGMVVNGYIVHIEEKYSSTTNQAGSNTQIEMKVTLLSRSVTYLGVDNNFQSTFIH
;
A
#
# COMPACT_ATOMS: atom_id res chain seq x y z
N MET A 1 -19.75 -3.98 25.77
CA MET A 1 -19.79 -2.84 24.83
C MET A 1 -19.33 -3.34 23.48
N ALA A 2 -20.21 -3.37 22.49
CA ALA A 2 -19.83 -3.71 21.12
C ALA A 2 -19.23 -2.46 20.50
N THR A 3 -17.93 -2.49 20.21
CA THR A 3 -17.29 -1.47 19.39
C THR A 3 -17.84 -1.63 17.98
N LEU A 4 -18.77 -0.76 17.58
CA LEU A 4 -19.16 -0.59 16.18
C LEU A 4 -17.95 0.03 15.47
N TYR A 5 -17.15 -0.80 14.82
CA TYR A 5 -16.16 -0.30 13.86
C TYR A 5 -16.93 0.33 12.70
N SER A 6 -16.89 1.66 12.60
CA SER A 6 -17.31 2.38 11.39
C SER A 6 -16.51 1.80 10.21
N ASN A 7 -17.19 1.48 9.12
CA ASN A 7 -16.63 0.85 7.92
C ASN A 7 -15.97 1.87 6.96
N GLU A 8 -15.56 3.03 7.48
CA GLU A 8 -15.11 4.18 6.71
C GLU A 8 -13.61 4.40 6.95
N LEU A 9 -12.81 3.72 6.11
CA LEU A 9 -11.55 4.15 5.50
C LEU A 9 -10.94 2.91 4.80
N LYS A 10 -11.49 2.53 3.64
CA LYS A 10 -11.18 1.25 2.95
C LYS A 10 -9.97 1.40 2.03
N ALA A 11 -8.79 1.53 2.62
CA ALA A 11 -7.53 1.55 1.88
C ALA A 11 -7.18 0.16 1.33
N VAL A 12 -6.77 0.11 0.07
CA VAL A 12 -6.25 -1.11 -0.57
C VAL A 12 -4.88 -0.84 -1.18
N VAL A 13 -4.07 -1.89 -1.30
CA VAL A 13 -2.81 -1.86 -2.02
C VAL A 13 -2.80 -2.88 -3.16
N VAL A 14 -2.16 -2.50 -4.26
CA VAL A 14 -1.88 -3.35 -5.42
C VAL A 14 -0.39 -3.23 -5.77
N MET A 15 0.26 -4.35 -6.04
CA MET A 15 1.65 -4.40 -6.51
C MET A 15 1.73 -4.13 -8.02
N ASP A 16 1.37 -2.92 -8.41
CA ASP A 16 1.44 -2.43 -9.78
C ASP A 16 1.42 -0.89 -9.76
N ASN A 17 1.71 -0.25 -10.88
CA ASN A 17 1.42 1.16 -11.09
C ASN A 17 0.01 1.32 -11.66
N PHE A 18 -0.96 1.64 -10.81
CA PHE A 18 -2.34 1.77 -11.26
C PHE A 18 -2.55 2.94 -12.24
N LEU A 19 -1.65 3.92 -12.28
CA LEU A 19 -1.74 5.06 -13.20
C LEU A 19 -1.59 4.66 -14.66
N ASP A 20 -0.84 3.59 -14.93
CA ASP A 20 -0.65 3.10 -16.30
C ASP A 20 -1.96 2.51 -16.84
N ASN A 21 -2.82 1.98 -15.97
CA ASN A 21 -4.07 1.35 -16.38
C ASN A 21 -5.14 1.24 -15.26
N PRO A 22 -5.72 2.38 -14.81
CA PRO A 22 -6.51 2.43 -13.57
C PRO A 22 -7.78 1.56 -13.64
N MET A 23 -8.42 1.47 -14.80
CA MET A 23 -9.66 0.72 -14.99
C MET A 23 -9.47 -0.80 -15.09
N ASN A 24 -8.22 -1.28 -15.16
CA ASN A 24 -7.92 -2.70 -15.27
C ASN A 24 -7.55 -3.39 -13.96
N VAL A 25 -7.54 -2.66 -12.84
CA VAL A 25 -7.32 -3.24 -11.51
C VAL A 25 -8.51 -4.12 -11.12
N LEU A 26 -8.27 -5.41 -10.95
CA LEU A 26 -9.25 -6.37 -10.46
C LEU A 26 -9.26 -6.40 -8.93
N LYS A 27 -10.46 -6.46 -8.33
CA LYS A 27 -10.64 -6.56 -6.88
C LYS A 27 -9.88 -7.72 -6.24
N GLU A 28 -9.75 -8.85 -6.95
CA GLU A 28 -9.00 -10.02 -6.46
C GLU A 28 -7.49 -9.77 -6.33
N ASN A 29 -6.95 -8.76 -7.00
CA ASN A 29 -5.54 -8.37 -6.89
C ASN A 29 -5.32 -7.34 -5.77
N CYS A 30 -6.38 -6.73 -5.26
CA CYS A 30 -6.31 -5.76 -4.17
C CYS A 30 -6.17 -6.48 -2.82
N MET A 31 -5.31 -5.94 -1.96
CA MET A 31 -5.14 -6.37 -0.58
C MET A 31 -5.57 -5.25 0.35
N THR A 32 -6.28 -5.59 1.43
CA THR A 32 -6.77 -4.58 2.37
C THR A 32 -5.62 -4.09 3.24
N VAL A 33 -5.42 -2.78 3.29
CA VAL A 33 -4.46 -2.13 4.18
C VAL A 33 -5.09 -2.02 5.57
N GLN A 34 -4.41 -2.52 6.60
CA GLN A 34 -4.83 -2.44 8.00
C GLN A 34 -4.16 -1.26 8.72
N HIS A 35 -2.89 -1.03 8.42
CA HIS A 35 -2.10 0.07 8.98
C HIS A 35 -1.20 0.62 7.88
N PHE A 36 -0.97 1.92 7.89
CA PHE A 36 -0.12 2.60 6.93
C PHE A 36 0.55 3.79 7.62
N ASN A 37 1.88 3.87 7.54
CA ASN A 37 2.65 4.99 8.05
C ASN A 37 3.85 5.25 7.15
N TYR A 38 4.16 6.51 6.90
CA TYR A 38 5.45 6.92 6.34
C TYR A 38 5.81 8.28 6.91
N ASP A 39 7.10 8.44 7.22
CA ASP A 39 7.64 9.68 7.76
C ASP A 39 8.67 10.24 6.78
N CYS A 40 8.50 11.50 6.42
CA CYS A 40 9.42 12.22 5.54
C CYS A 40 9.86 13.51 6.22
N GLU A 41 11.10 13.53 6.67
CA GLU A 41 11.68 14.67 7.39
C GLU A 41 12.71 15.40 6.53
N HIS A 42 12.59 16.73 6.50
CA HIS A 42 13.54 17.61 5.83
C HIS A 42 14.12 18.60 6.84
N LYS A 43 15.44 18.72 6.89
CA LYS A 43 16.09 19.77 7.69
C LYS A 43 15.95 21.11 6.99
N ARG A 44 15.64 22.16 7.75
CA ARG A 44 15.57 23.55 7.27
C ARG A 44 16.55 24.44 8.01
N ASN A 45 17.23 25.34 7.29
CA ASN A 45 18.14 26.31 7.89
C ASN A 45 17.33 27.44 8.57
N GLU A 46 18.01 28.41 9.19
CA GLU A 46 17.35 29.56 9.84
C GLU A 46 16.54 30.43 8.86
N ALA A 47 16.84 30.40 7.57
CA ALA A 47 16.10 31.08 6.52
C ALA A 47 14.87 30.28 6.02
N GLY A 48 14.70 29.05 6.48
CA GLY A 48 13.62 28.14 6.09
C GLY A 48 13.92 27.28 4.86
N ASP A 49 15.12 27.34 4.28
CA ASP A 49 15.50 26.55 3.11
C ASP A 49 15.86 25.10 3.50
N ILE A 50 15.48 24.14 2.65
CA ILE A 50 15.85 22.73 2.82
C ILE A 50 17.37 22.59 2.64
N TYR A 51 18.03 21.88 3.56
CA TYR A 51 19.48 21.66 3.51
C TYR A 51 19.87 20.30 4.09
N GLY A 52 21.08 19.84 3.76
CA GLY A 52 21.65 18.59 4.26
C GLY A 52 21.31 17.37 3.42
N ALA A 53 21.81 16.21 3.83
CA ALA A 53 21.47 14.93 3.22
C ALA A 53 20.01 14.59 3.54
N LEU A 54 19.29 14.12 2.52
CA LEU A 54 17.95 13.58 2.67
C LEU A 54 18.07 12.21 3.35
N ASN A 55 17.26 11.99 4.39
CA ASN A 55 17.19 10.69 5.03
C ASN A 55 16.39 9.73 4.14
N PRO A 56 16.77 8.43 4.09
CA PRO A 56 15.97 7.44 3.40
C PRO A 56 14.56 7.40 3.99
N VAL A 57 13.55 7.48 3.12
CA VAL A 57 12.15 7.42 3.55
C VAL A 57 11.73 5.97 3.67
N ILE A 58 11.48 5.55 4.90
CA ILE A 58 10.93 4.24 5.21
C ILE A 58 9.42 4.35 5.28
N LEU A 59 8.75 3.47 4.55
CA LEU A 59 7.30 3.34 4.58
C LEU A 59 6.95 1.98 5.14
N GLU A 60 6.10 1.95 6.16
CA GLU A 60 5.63 0.72 6.79
C GLU A 60 4.13 0.59 6.61
N PHE A 61 3.69 -0.60 6.22
CA PHE A 61 2.27 -0.89 6.12
C PHE A 61 1.97 -2.34 6.46
N THR A 62 0.78 -2.55 7.00
CA THR A 62 0.26 -3.87 7.31
C THR A 62 -0.89 -4.17 6.36
N ILE A 63 -0.85 -5.33 5.71
CA ILE A 63 -1.92 -5.77 4.82
C ILE A 63 -2.50 -7.11 5.24
N ARG A 64 -3.77 -7.30 4.89
CA ARG A 64 -4.41 -8.60 4.89
C ARG A 64 -4.44 -9.14 3.47
N ALA A 65 -3.69 -10.21 3.23
CA ALA A 65 -3.71 -10.92 1.96
C ALA A 65 -4.93 -11.86 1.89
N ASN A 66 -5.57 -11.91 0.73
CA ASN A 66 -6.72 -12.76 0.45
C ASN A 66 -6.32 -14.19 0.08
N SER A 67 -5.05 -14.42 -0.28
CA SER A 67 -4.55 -15.74 -0.62
C SER A 67 -3.04 -15.89 -0.34
N PRO A 68 -2.54 -17.12 -0.13
CA PRO A 68 -1.10 -17.40 -0.04
C PRO A 68 -0.31 -16.95 -1.29
N ARG A 69 -0.97 -16.95 -2.47
CA ARG A 69 -0.34 -16.49 -3.72
C ARG A 69 0.01 -15.01 -3.67
N GLN A 70 -0.86 -14.17 -3.11
CA GLN A 70 -0.58 -12.75 -2.94
C GLN A 70 0.57 -12.53 -1.96
N ALA A 71 0.58 -13.23 -0.83
CA ALA A 71 1.67 -13.15 0.14
C ALA A 71 3.03 -13.53 -0.49
N LYS A 72 3.06 -14.62 -1.27
CA LYS A 72 4.27 -15.06 -2.00
C LYS A 72 4.83 -14.00 -2.96
N ALA A 73 3.99 -13.12 -3.52
CA ALA A 73 4.47 -12.06 -4.42
C ALA A 73 5.40 -11.08 -3.69
N PHE A 74 5.10 -10.69 -2.45
CA PHE A 74 5.96 -9.80 -1.67
C PHE A 74 7.33 -10.41 -1.38
N TYR A 75 7.39 -11.69 -1.01
CA TYR A 75 8.67 -12.37 -0.81
C TYR A 75 9.48 -12.48 -2.09
N LYS A 76 8.83 -12.65 -3.25
CA LYS A 76 9.54 -12.66 -4.52
C LYS A 76 10.23 -11.33 -4.77
N GLU A 77 9.53 -10.22 -4.56
CA GLU A 77 10.10 -8.88 -4.73
C GLU A 77 11.22 -8.61 -3.71
N LEU A 78 11.04 -9.00 -2.44
CA LEU A 78 12.09 -8.95 -1.40
C LEU A 78 13.37 -9.69 -1.84
N VAL A 79 13.23 -10.91 -2.39
CA VAL A 79 14.38 -11.71 -2.85
C VAL A 79 14.99 -11.15 -4.14
N SER A 80 14.18 -10.57 -5.02
CA SER A 80 14.67 -9.96 -6.27
C SER A 80 15.57 -8.76 -6.03
N ASN A 81 15.34 -8.04 -4.91
CA ASN A 81 16.01 -6.78 -4.59
C ASN A 81 15.87 -5.73 -5.72
N GLU A 82 14.76 -5.80 -6.47
CA GLU A 82 14.37 -4.81 -7.47
C GLU A 82 13.37 -3.81 -6.87
N HIS A 83 13.22 -2.66 -7.54
CA HIS A 83 12.22 -1.68 -7.15
C HIS A 83 10.88 -2.04 -7.78
N THR A 84 9.82 -1.96 -6.98
CA THR A 84 8.47 -2.34 -7.39
C THR A 84 7.52 -1.18 -7.10
N ASN A 85 6.47 -1.05 -7.92
CA ASN A 85 5.41 -0.10 -7.68
C ASN A 85 4.35 -0.68 -6.74
N PHE A 86 3.97 0.10 -5.74
CA PHE A 86 2.88 -0.18 -4.81
C PHE A 86 1.88 0.96 -4.90
N SER A 87 0.70 0.65 -5.42
CA SER A 87 -0.41 1.59 -5.54
C SER A 87 -1.34 1.45 -4.35
N PHE A 88 -1.41 2.50 -3.53
CA PHE A 88 -2.35 2.63 -2.42
C PHE A 88 -3.55 3.46 -2.88
N LEU A 89 -4.76 2.93 -2.69
CA LEU A 89 -5.99 3.59 -3.09
C LEU A 89 -6.94 3.64 -1.90
N PHE A 90 -7.53 4.81 -1.65
CA PHE A 90 -8.37 5.08 -0.51
C PHE A 90 -9.84 5.19 -0.94
N ASN A 91 -10.73 4.58 -0.15
CA ASN A 91 -12.18 4.60 -0.37
C ASN A 91 -12.59 4.10 -1.77
N VAL A 92 -12.02 2.95 -2.15
CA VAL A 92 -12.26 2.32 -3.45
C VAL A 92 -13.69 1.80 -3.61
N THR A 93 -14.24 1.95 -4.81
CA THR A 93 -15.46 1.28 -5.27
C THR A 93 -15.15 0.37 -6.45
N TYR A 94 -15.95 -0.69 -6.62
CA TYR A 94 -15.81 -1.65 -7.70
C TYR A 94 -17.10 -1.74 -8.51
N ASN A 95 -17.00 -1.92 -9.83
CA ASN A 95 -18.14 -2.13 -10.70
C ASN A 95 -18.65 -3.57 -10.66
N GLU A 96 -19.71 -3.87 -11.42
CA GLU A 96 -20.33 -5.19 -11.51
C GLU A 96 -19.33 -6.29 -11.94
N ASN A 97 -18.36 -5.93 -12.76
CA ASN A 97 -17.27 -6.81 -13.23
C ASN A 97 -16.12 -6.95 -12.22
N GLN A 98 -16.30 -6.49 -10.97
CA GLN A 98 -15.29 -6.50 -9.91
C GLN A 98 -13.99 -5.75 -10.26
N ARG A 99 -14.07 -4.77 -11.17
CA ARG A 99 -12.96 -3.88 -11.52
C ARG A 99 -13.05 -2.58 -10.73
N LEU A 100 -11.90 -1.97 -10.44
CA LEU A 100 -11.84 -0.66 -9.82
C LEU A 100 -12.68 0.33 -10.65
N ASN A 101 -13.59 1.02 -9.97
CA ASN A 101 -14.52 1.97 -10.58
C ASN A 101 -14.18 3.40 -10.18
N SER A 102 -13.97 3.64 -8.89
CA SER A 102 -13.54 4.94 -8.37
C SER A 102 -12.73 4.76 -7.09
N TYR A 103 -12.05 5.83 -6.69
CA TYR A 103 -11.34 6.00 -5.42
C TYR A 103 -11.39 7.49 -5.06
N GLU A 104 -11.18 7.82 -3.79
CA GLU A 104 -11.15 9.22 -3.33
C GLU A 104 -9.74 9.80 -3.49
N ASP A 105 -8.75 9.11 -2.91
CA ASP A 105 -7.35 9.48 -3.00
C ASP A 105 -6.50 8.27 -3.39
N GLY A 106 -5.33 8.56 -3.97
CA GLY A 106 -4.38 7.54 -4.37
C GLY A 106 -2.94 7.95 -4.12
N MET A 107 -2.09 6.95 -4.07
CA MET A 107 -0.65 7.15 -3.98
C MET A 107 0.08 6.00 -4.67
N VAL A 108 1.12 6.31 -5.43
CA VAL A 108 2.03 5.30 -6.00
C VAL A 108 3.38 5.46 -5.34
N VAL A 109 3.85 4.39 -4.72
CA VAL A 109 5.17 4.30 -4.10
C VAL A 109 6.03 3.39 -4.97
N ASN A 110 7.14 3.91 -5.46
CA ASN A 110 8.21 3.10 -6.05
C ASN A 110 9.26 2.86 -4.97
N GLY A 111 9.60 1.61 -4.69
CA GLY A 111 10.55 1.29 -3.63
C GLY A 111 10.96 -0.17 -3.57
N TYR A 112 11.83 -0.47 -2.62
CA TYR A 112 12.37 -1.81 -2.37
C TYR A 112 11.75 -2.36 -1.09
N ILE A 113 11.28 -3.61 -1.12
CA ILE A 113 10.94 -4.30 0.12
C ILE A 113 12.24 -4.67 0.82
N VAL A 114 12.39 -4.20 2.07
CA VAL A 114 13.59 -4.47 2.89
C VAL A 114 13.30 -5.44 4.03
N HIS A 115 12.04 -5.56 4.45
CA HIS A 115 11.64 -6.47 5.52
C HIS A 115 10.16 -6.86 5.40
N ILE A 116 9.85 -8.11 5.77
CA ILE A 116 8.49 -8.65 5.85
C ILE A 116 8.35 -9.43 7.16
N GLU A 117 7.29 -9.13 7.92
CA GLU A 117 6.83 -9.96 9.03
C GLU A 117 5.46 -10.52 8.69
N GLU A 118 5.29 -11.84 8.78
CA GLU A 118 4.03 -12.50 8.49
C GLU A 118 3.43 -13.15 9.74
N LYS A 119 2.12 -12.99 9.88
CA LYS A 119 1.30 -13.75 10.82
C LYS A 119 0.28 -14.55 10.03
N TYR A 120 0.46 -15.86 10.05
CA TYR A 120 -0.49 -16.82 9.51
C TYR A 120 -1.44 -17.29 10.61
N SER A 121 -2.74 -17.17 10.38
CA SER A 121 -3.75 -17.80 11.23
C SER A 121 -4.72 -18.61 10.39
N SER A 122 -5.01 -19.83 10.85
CA SER A 122 -5.97 -20.73 10.21
C SER A 122 -6.92 -21.22 11.28
N THR A 123 -8.19 -20.84 11.16
CA THR A 123 -9.26 -21.37 12.01
C THR A 123 -10.22 -22.19 11.16
N THR A 124 -10.48 -23.41 11.60
CA THR A 124 -11.44 -24.31 10.94
C THR A 124 -12.74 -24.26 11.74
N ASN A 125 -13.79 -23.65 11.18
CA ASN A 125 -15.11 -23.58 11.80
C ASN A 125 -16.12 -24.39 10.97
N GLN A 126 -17.33 -24.63 11.51
CA GLN A 126 -18.41 -25.33 10.78
C GLN A 126 -18.80 -24.66 9.46
N ALA A 127 -18.45 -23.38 9.26
CA ALA A 127 -18.67 -22.60 8.03
C ALA A 127 -17.52 -22.71 7.00
N GLY A 128 -16.46 -23.47 7.28
CA GLY A 128 -15.26 -23.62 6.44
C GLY A 128 -13.96 -23.18 7.12
N SER A 129 -12.84 -23.34 6.41
CA SER A 129 -11.53 -22.81 6.83
C SER A 129 -11.45 -21.32 6.55
N ASN A 130 -11.24 -20.50 7.58
CA ASN A 130 -10.94 -19.08 7.42
C ASN A 130 -9.44 -18.87 7.62
N THR A 131 -8.72 -18.75 6.52
CA THR A 131 -7.28 -18.45 6.52
C THR A 131 -7.09 -16.95 6.45
N GLN A 132 -6.38 -16.38 7.41
CA GLN A 132 -6.00 -14.97 7.39
C GLN A 132 -4.48 -14.87 7.41
N ILE A 133 -3.94 -14.18 6.42
CA ILE A 133 -2.53 -13.85 6.31
C ILE A 133 -2.42 -12.35 6.50
N GLU A 134 -1.78 -11.93 7.59
CA GLU A 134 -1.44 -10.55 7.84
C GLU A 134 0.07 -10.37 7.62
N MET A 135 0.47 -9.36 6.86
CA MET A 135 1.87 -9.07 6.58
C MET A 135 2.17 -7.62 6.92
N LYS A 136 3.17 -7.39 7.79
CA LYS A 136 3.81 -6.09 7.95
C LYS A 136 4.96 -6.01 6.94
N VAL A 137 4.95 -4.98 6.12
CA VAL A 137 5.93 -4.75 5.05
C VAL A 137 6.64 -3.43 5.32
N THR A 138 7.96 -3.46 5.27
CA THR A 138 8.82 -2.27 5.34
C THR A 138 9.41 -2.03 3.95
N LEU A 139 9.15 -0.85 3.40
CA LEU A 139 9.65 -0.37 2.12
C LEU A 139 10.70 0.71 2.33
N LEU A 140 11.82 0.60 1.63
CA LEU A 140 12.69 1.74 1.34
C LEU A 140 12.15 2.45 0.11
N SER A 141 11.59 3.65 0.31
CA SER A 141 10.93 4.41 -0.75
C SER A 141 11.96 5.13 -1.61
N ARG A 142 11.80 5.04 -2.92
CA ARG A 142 12.57 5.78 -3.94
C ARG A 142 11.80 7.00 -4.45
N SER A 143 10.50 6.87 -4.63
CA SER A 143 9.64 8.00 -4.99
C SER A 143 8.21 7.76 -4.54
N VAL A 144 7.50 8.84 -4.22
CA VAL A 144 6.09 8.81 -3.86
C VAL A 144 5.35 9.82 -4.72
N THR A 145 4.30 9.36 -5.40
CA THR A 145 3.41 10.22 -6.19
C THR A 145 2.03 10.23 -5.55
N TYR A 146 1.57 11.42 -5.15
CA TYR A 146 0.24 11.62 -4.57
C TYR A 146 -0.77 12.01 -5.64
N LEU A 147 -1.98 11.54 -5.45
CA LEU A 147 -3.09 11.70 -6.37
C LEU A 147 -4.29 12.17 -5.56
N GLY A 148 -4.53 13.47 -5.60
CA GLY A 148 -5.72 14.06 -5.00
C GLY A 148 -6.92 14.04 -5.94
N VAL A 149 -8.09 14.29 -5.35
CA VAL A 149 -9.44 14.28 -5.96
C VAL A 149 -9.57 15.02 -7.30
N ASP A 150 -8.73 16.04 -7.58
CA ASP A 150 -8.78 16.84 -8.82
C ASP A 150 -7.85 16.33 -9.95
N ASN A 151 -7.30 15.11 -9.85
CA ASN A 151 -6.22 14.62 -10.74
C ASN A 151 -4.97 15.54 -10.76
N ASN A 152 -4.77 16.34 -9.70
CA ASN A 152 -3.54 17.09 -9.53
C ASN A 152 -2.43 16.12 -9.10
N PHE A 153 -1.57 15.77 -10.07
CA PHE A 153 -0.41 14.94 -9.84
C PHE A 153 0.68 15.75 -9.14
N GLN A 154 1.00 15.39 -7.89
CA GLN A 154 2.22 15.87 -7.24
C GLN A 154 3.14 14.68 -7.00
N SER A 155 4.21 14.61 -7.78
CA SER A 155 5.30 13.65 -7.57
C SER A 155 6.36 14.28 -6.69
N THR A 156 6.64 13.64 -5.55
CA THR A 156 7.79 13.96 -4.72
C THR A 156 8.85 12.90 -4.98
N PHE A 157 9.92 13.30 -5.66
CA PHE A 157 11.12 12.48 -5.75
C PHE A 157 11.86 12.56 -4.43
N ILE A 158 12.06 11.40 -3.81
CA ILE A 158 12.81 11.27 -2.56
C ILE A 158 14.23 10.90 -3.00
N HIS A 159 15.06 11.91 -3.21
CA HIS A 159 16.46 11.74 -3.59
C HIS A 159 17.32 11.32 -2.41
#